data_AF-A0A803N9Z6-F1
#
_entry.id   AF-A0A803N9Z6-F1
#
_cell.length_a   1.000
_cell.length_b   1.000
_cell.length_c   1.000
_cell.angle_alpha   90.00
_cell.angle_beta   90.00
_cell.angle_gamma   90.00
#
_symmetry.space_group_name_H-M   'P 1'
#
loop_
_entity.id
_entity.type
_entity.pdbx_description
1 polymer ?
#
loop_
_entity_poly.entity_id
_entity_poly.type
_entity_poly.pdbx_seq_one_letter_code
_entity_poly.pdbx_strand_id
1 'polypeptide(L)'
;MSAHFIRTGADAWSLMYPSIPDKLQKLYNDGYKLVIFTNESNIDRWKNKRQKAVDSKVGRLNNFINLVKVPIQVYIACGFGLTDPYRKPKTGMWHVMERHFNSGIPVDMDQSFYVGDAAGRKNDHSDADIKFAQDVGLKFYVPEDFFTV
;
A
#
# COMPACT_ATOMS: atom_id res chain seq x y z
N MET A 1 22.59 -18.74 -21.37
CA MET A 1 21.61 -19.36 -20.45
C MET A 1 21.45 -18.43 -19.25
N SER A 2 20.41 -17.58 -19.21
CA SER A 2 20.11 -16.82 -17.99
C SER A 2 19.30 -17.72 -17.07
N ALA A 3 19.92 -18.15 -15.96
CA ALA A 3 19.18 -18.75 -14.87
C ALA A 3 18.11 -17.73 -14.45
N HIS A 4 16.83 -18.07 -14.64
CA HIS A 4 15.73 -17.29 -14.09
C HIS A 4 15.80 -17.42 -12.57
N PHE A 5 16.51 -16.50 -11.92
CA PHE A 5 16.55 -16.40 -10.47
C PHE A 5 15.13 -16.14 -9.98
N ILE A 6 14.51 -17.15 -9.38
CA ILE A 6 13.24 -16.99 -8.67
C ILE A 6 13.54 -16.15 -7.44
N ARG A 7 13.10 -14.89 -7.44
CA ARG A 7 13.22 -14.03 -6.28
C ARG A 7 12.35 -14.59 -5.15
N THR A 8 12.89 -14.72 -3.95
CA THR A 8 12.18 -15.24 -2.77
C THR A 8 12.26 -14.23 -1.62
N GLY A 9 11.41 -14.40 -0.59
CA GLY A 9 11.49 -13.58 0.62
C GLY A 9 11.34 -12.07 0.37
N ALA A 10 12.30 -11.29 0.88
CA ALA A 10 12.34 -9.83 0.77
C ALA A 10 12.55 -9.33 -0.67
N ASP A 11 13.08 -10.17 -1.56
CA ASP A 11 13.39 -9.80 -2.94
C ASP A 11 12.28 -10.19 -3.92
N ALA A 12 11.28 -10.96 -3.47
CA ALA A 12 10.15 -11.45 -4.28
C ALA A 12 9.15 -10.33 -4.63
N TRP A 13 9.61 -9.35 -5.40
CA TRP A 13 8.83 -8.23 -5.91
C TRP A 13 9.47 -7.66 -7.19
N SER A 14 8.66 -6.91 -7.94
CA SER A 14 9.06 -6.05 -9.05
C SER A 14 8.13 -4.85 -9.08
N LEU A 15 8.54 -3.78 -9.76
CA LEU A 15 7.61 -2.68 -10.06
C LEU A 15 6.55 -3.16 -11.06
N MET A 16 5.32 -2.71 -10.87
CA MET A 16 4.24 -2.90 -11.84
C MET A 16 4.45 -2.02 -13.07
N TYR A 17 4.87 -0.78 -12.84
CA TYR A 17 5.23 0.20 -13.88
C TYR A 17 6.58 0.83 -13.57
N PRO A 18 7.46 1.03 -14.57
CA PRO A 18 8.77 1.63 -14.35
C PRO A 18 8.67 3.10 -13.89
N SER A 19 7.58 3.82 -14.21
CA SER A 19 7.39 5.22 -13.83
C SER A 19 7.10 5.45 -12.33
N ILE A 20 6.89 4.39 -11.54
CA ILE A 20 6.46 4.51 -10.13
C ILE A 20 7.41 5.36 -9.29
N PRO A 21 8.75 5.12 -9.28
CA PRO A 21 9.67 5.90 -8.46
C PRO A 21 9.62 7.40 -8.77
N ASP A 22 9.71 7.77 -10.05
CA ASP A 22 9.73 9.16 -10.49
C ASP A 22 8.41 9.88 -10.16
N LYS A 23 7.27 9.20 -10.35
CA LYS A 23 5.95 9.74 -10.03
C LYS A 23 5.81 10.00 -8.52
N LEU A 24 6.26 9.07 -7.68
CA LEU A 24 6.21 9.22 -6.22
C LEU A 24 7.16 10.31 -5.72
N GLN A 25 8.38 10.40 -6.28
CA GLN A 25 9.31 11.49 -5.99
C GLN A 25 8.71 12.85 -6.35
N LYS A 26 8.07 12.95 -7.53
CA LYS A 26 7.38 14.18 -7.94
C LYS A 26 6.28 14.57 -6.96
N LEU A 27 5.40 13.63 -6.59
CA LEU A 27 4.34 13.89 -5.61
C LEU A 27 4.90 14.38 -4.27
N TYR A 28 5.97 13.74 -3.78
CA TYR A 28 6.63 14.18 -2.56
C TYR A 28 7.17 15.61 -2.67
N ASN A 29 7.83 15.95 -3.80
CA ASN A 29 8.33 17.30 -4.06
C ASN A 29 7.21 18.33 -4.24
N ASP A 30 6.04 17.90 -4.73
CA ASP A 30 4.83 18.72 -4.84
C ASP A 30 4.10 18.88 -3.48
N GLY A 31 4.66 18.34 -2.39
CA GLY A 31 4.17 18.52 -1.02
C GLY A 31 3.26 17.41 -0.50
N TYR A 32 3.07 16.32 -1.25
CA TYR A 32 2.26 15.20 -0.80
C TYR A 32 3.00 14.36 0.23
N LYS A 33 2.28 13.99 1.30
CA LYS A 33 2.69 12.87 2.16
C LYS A 33 2.36 11.55 1.46
N LEU A 34 3.37 10.69 1.31
CA LEU A 34 3.19 9.37 0.73
C LEU A 34 2.84 8.35 1.81
N VAL A 35 1.72 7.64 1.62
CA VAL A 35 1.22 6.62 2.56
C VAL A 35 0.84 5.34 1.83
N ILE A 36 1.23 4.19 2.37
CA ILE A 36 0.82 2.87 1.89
C ILE A 36 -0.10 2.22 2.93
N PHE A 37 -1.26 1.77 2.47
CA PHE A 37 -2.21 0.97 3.25
C PHE A 37 -2.30 -0.43 2.65
N THR A 38 -1.83 -1.47 3.35
CA THR A 38 -1.82 -2.86 2.84
C THR A 38 -2.50 -3.87 3.76
N ASN A 39 -3.19 -4.84 3.16
CA ASN A 39 -3.83 -5.97 3.82
C ASN A 39 -2.90 -7.20 3.76
N GLU A 40 -2.39 -7.68 4.90
CA GLU A 40 -1.36 -8.74 4.96
C GLU A 40 -1.76 -9.89 5.89
N SER A 41 -2.89 -10.53 5.57
CA SER A 41 -3.46 -11.61 6.38
C SER A 41 -2.54 -12.82 6.59
N ASN A 42 -1.50 -13.00 5.77
CA ASN A 42 -0.54 -14.08 5.93
C ASN A 42 0.29 -13.95 7.21
N ILE A 43 0.46 -12.72 7.74
CA ILE A 43 1.20 -12.47 8.98
C ILE A 43 0.49 -13.15 10.16
N ASP A 44 -0.80 -12.94 10.34
CA ASP A 44 -1.53 -13.58 11.45
C ASP A 44 -1.98 -15.02 11.13
N ARG A 45 -2.19 -15.35 9.85
CA ARG A 45 -2.56 -16.71 9.44
C ARG A 45 -1.46 -17.74 9.73
N TRP A 46 -0.19 -17.37 9.61
CA TRP A 46 0.94 -18.28 9.77
C TRP A 46 1.63 -18.14 11.11
N LYS A 47 0.95 -18.47 12.22
CA LYS A 47 1.48 -18.30 13.59
C LYS A 47 2.93 -18.80 13.78
N ASN A 48 3.23 -20.02 13.34
CA ASN A 48 4.57 -20.63 13.48
C ASN A 48 5.62 -20.07 12.49
N LYS A 49 5.21 -19.28 11.51
CA LYS A 49 6.09 -18.62 10.51
C LYS A 49 5.84 -17.12 10.46
N ARG A 50 5.26 -16.55 11.52
CA ARG A 50 4.81 -15.15 11.55
C ARG A 50 5.98 -14.21 11.34
N GLN A 51 7.08 -14.43 12.05
CA GLN A 51 8.29 -13.62 11.89
C GLN A 51 8.78 -13.64 10.44
N LYS A 52 8.86 -14.82 9.82
CA LYS A 52 9.24 -14.94 8.42
C LYS A 52 8.31 -14.20 7.45
N ALA A 53 6.99 -14.19 7.73
CA ALA A 53 6.02 -13.44 6.94
C ALA A 53 6.21 -11.93 7.11
N VAL A 54 6.46 -11.47 8.35
CA VAL A 54 6.79 -10.07 8.66
C VAL A 54 8.07 -9.66 7.95
N ASP A 55 9.17 -10.40 8.13
CA ASP A 55 10.47 -10.11 7.53
C ASP A 55 10.37 -10.04 6.01
N SER A 56 9.64 -10.97 5.39
CA SER A 56 9.44 -10.95 3.94
C SER A 56 8.65 -9.73 3.48
N LYS A 57 7.63 -9.29 4.22
CA LYS A 57 6.80 -8.13 3.84
C LYS A 57 7.56 -6.83 4.08
N VAL A 58 8.14 -6.65 5.26
CA VAL A 58 8.93 -5.47 5.64
C VAL A 58 10.16 -5.35 4.74
N GLY A 59 10.84 -6.45 4.42
CA GLY A 59 11.96 -6.44 3.49
C GLY A 59 11.59 -5.95 2.09
N ARG A 60 10.45 -6.41 1.53
CA ARG A 60 9.95 -5.90 0.23
C ARG A 60 9.63 -4.41 0.29
N LEU A 61 8.96 -3.97 1.36
CA LEU A 61 8.63 -2.56 1.56
C LEU A 61 9.88 -1.70 1.68
N ASN A 62 10.88 -2.14 2.47
CA ASN A 62 12.16 -1.44 2.61
C ASN A 62 12.90 -1.34 1.28
N ASN A 63 12.98 -2.44 0.53
CA ASN A 63 13.60 -2.46 -0.79
C ASN A 63 12.89 -1.51 -1.76
N PHE A 64 11.56 -1.47 -1.73
CA PHE A 64 10.76 -0.53 -2.52
C PHE A 64 11.00 0.94 -2.11
N ILE A 65 10.96 1.25 -0.80
CA ILE A 65 11.20 2.60 -0.28
C ILE A 65 12.61 3.08 -0.63
N ASN A 66 13.61 2.20 -0.52
CA ASN A 66 14.99 2.49 -0.91
C ASN A 66 15.14 2.77 -2.41
N LEU A 67 14.33 2.10 -3.26
CA LEU A 67 14.29 2.38 -4.69
C LEU A 67 13.63 3.73 -4.99
N VAL A 68 12.56 4.08 -4.28
CA VAL A 68 11.79 5.31 -4.49
C VAL A 68 12.51 6.55 -3.96
N LYS A 69 13.34 6.41 -2.91
CA LYS A 69 14.22 7.46 -2.34
C LYS A 69 13.51 8.70 -1.75
N VAL A 70 12.25 8.56 -1.37
CA VAL A 70 11.53 9.57 -0.58
C VAL A 70 10.81 8.91 0.60
N PRO A 71 10.52 9.66 1.69
CA PRO A 71 9.83 9.11 2.86
C PRO A 71 8.44 8.58 2.52
N ILE A 72 8.13 7.36 2.95
CA ILE A 72 6.81 6.73 2.81
C ILE A 72 6.41 6.15 4.16
N GLN A 73 5.20 6.48 4.62
CA GLN A 73 4.63 5.89 5.83
C GLN A 73 3.80 4.66 5.47
N VAL A 74 3.97 3.54 6.17
CA VAL A 74 3.31 2.28 5.82
C VAL A 74 2.45 1.77 6.98
N TYR A 75 1.24 1.36 6.66
CA TYR A 75 0.31 0.68 7.57
C TYR A 75 -0.03 -0.71 7.04
N ILE A 76 0.10 -1.71 7.91
CA ILE A 76 -0.06 -3.12 7.56
C ILE A 76 -1.16 -3.74 8.43
N ALA A 77 -2.33 -3.96 7.86
CA ALA A 77 -3.41 -4.69 8.50
C ALA A 77 -3.10 -6.20 8.47
N CYS A 78 -2.68 -6.74 9.62
CA CYS A 78 -2.24 -8.13 9.74
C CYS A 78 -3.39 -9.10 10.04
N GLY A 79 -4.51 -8.59 10.59
CA GLY A 79 -5.62 -9.39 11.07
C GLY A 79 -6.28 -10.21 9.98
N PHE A 80 -6.60 -11.46 10.32
CA PHE A 80 -7.37 -12.35 9.47
C PHE A 80 -8.87 -12.22 9.80
N GLY A 81 -9.69 -12.03 8.77
CA GLY A 81 -11.15 -12.04 8.88
C GLY A 81 -11.82 -10.67 8.71
N LEU A 82 -13.14 -10.70 8.59
CA LEU A 82 -13.97 -9.52 8.31
C LEU A 82 -14.17 -8.63 9.55
N THR A 83 -13.65 -9.00 10.72
CA THR A 83 -13.82 -8.25 11.98
C THR A 83 -12.69 -7.25 12.24
N ASP A 84 -11.50 -7.43 11.65
CA ASP A 84 -10.38 -6.49 11.81
C ASP A 84 -10.79 -5.09 11.29
N PRO A 85 -10.85 -4.05 12.13
CA PRO A 85 -11.22 -2.69 11.72
C PRO A 85 -10.16 -2.03 10.82
N TYR A 86 -8.93 -2.53 10.83
CA TYR A 86 -7.82 -2.01 10.04
C TYR A 86 -7.77 -2.61 8.63
N ARG A 87 -8.40 -3.76 8.41
CA ARG A 87 -8.40 -4.41 7.10
C ARG A 87 -9.33 -3.68 6.12
N LYS A 88 -8.77 -3.23 5.00
CA LYS A 88 -9.56 -2.65 3.88
C LYS A 88 -10.66 -3.62 3.45
N PRO A 89 -11.90 -3.17 3.19
CA PRO A 89 -12.27 -1.77 2.92
C PRO A 89 -12.44 -0.86 4.14
N LYS A 90 -12.36 -1.39 5.37
CA LYS A 90 -12.55 -0.55 6.56
C LYS A 90 -11.45 0.50 6.71
N THR A 91 -11.82 1.61 7.32
CA THR A 91 -11.02 2.84 7.41
C THR A 91 -10.07 2.90 8.61
N GLY A 92 -9.92 1.81 9.38
CA GLY A 92 -9.15 1.84 10.62
C GLY A 92 -7.71 2.32 10.45
N MET A 93 -7.00 1.89 9.39
CA MET A 93 -5.64 2.37 9.14
C MET A 93 -5.59 3.87 8.82
N TRP A 94 -6.59 4.39 8.09
CA TRP A 94 -6.71 5.84 7.81
C TRP A 94 -6.84 6.63 9.10
N HIS A 95 -7.77 6.25 9.97
CA HIS A 95 -8.00 6.96 11.23
C HIS A 95 -6.80 6.90 12.16
N VAL A 96 -6.04 5.80 12.16
CA VAL A 96 -4.78 5.73 12.91
C VAL A 96 -3.79 6.76 12.37
N MET A 97 -3.62 6.82 11.04
CA MET A 97 -2.73 7.78 10.39
C MET A 97 -3.11 9.22 10.69
N GLU A 98 -4.35 9.60 10.39
CA GLU A 98 -4.89 10.95 10.56
C GLU A 98 -4.82 11.42 12.02
N ARG A 99 -5.28 10.60 12.98
CA ARG A 99 -5.45 11.03 14.37
C ARG A 99 -4.16 10.98 15.19
N HIS A 100 -3.26 10.04 14.88
CA HIS A 100 -2.10 9.76 15.73
C HIS A 100 -0.76 10.02 15.05
N PHE A 101 -0.71 9.99 13.73
CA PHE A 101 0.57 9.99 13.00
C PHE A 101 0.60 10.99 11.84
N ASN A 102 -0.23 12.03 11.90
CA ASN A 102 -0.20 13.17 10.98
C ASN A 102 0.18 14.49 11.67
N SER A 103 0.81 14.43 12.84
CA SER A 103 1.29 15.60 13.60
C SER A 103 0.20 16.65 13.88
N GLY A 104 -1.08 16.24 13.93
CA GLY A 104 -2.21 17.15 14.08
C GLY A 104 -2.49 18.05 12.87
N ILE A 105 -1.80 17.83 11.74
CA ILE A 105 -2.04 18.55 10.49
C ILE A 105 -3.30 17.94 9.85
N PRO A 106 -4.35 18.75 9.57
CA PRO A 106 -5.52 18.26 8.86
C PRO A 106 -5.16 17.80 7.44
N VAL A 107 -5.80 16.73 6.98
CA VAL A 107 -5.64 16.26 5.60
C VAL A 107 -6.57 17.07 4.69
N ASP A 108 -6.00 17.65 3.63
CA ASP A 108 -6.79 18.25 2.55
C ASP A 108 -7.41 17.14 1.70
N MET A 109 -8.68 16.84 1.96
CA MET A 109 -9.42 15.76 1.28
C MET A 109 -9.67 16.06 -0.20
N ASP A 110 -9.78 17.33 -0.58
CA ASP A 110 -10.04 17.71 -1.97
C ASP A 110 -8.79 17.51 -2.84
N GLN A 111 -7.59 17.68 -2.27
CA GLN A 111 -6.33 17.42 -2.97
C GLN A 111 -5.82 15.99 -2.78
N SER A 112 -6.34 15.25 -1.80
CA SER A 112 -5.92 13.88 -1.53
C SER A 112 -6.58 12.85 -2.45
N PHE A 113 -5.89 11.74 -2.67
CA PHE A 113 -6.37 10.63 -3.48
C PHE A 113 -5.78 9.30 -3.04
N TYR A 114 -6.39 8.21 -3.49
CA TYR A 114 -5.96 6.84 -3.25
C TYR A 114 -5.77 6.10 -4.59
N VAL A 115 -4.68 5.33 -4.70
CA VAL A 115 -4.38 4.51 -5.87
C VAL A 115 -4.34 3.04 -5.46
N GLY A 116 -5.12 2.18 -6.11
CA GLY A 116 -5.16 0.75 -5.77
C GLY A 116 -5.75 -0.12 -6.87
N ASP A 117 -5.35 -1.39 -6.92
CA ASP A 117 -5.75 -2.35 -7.96
C ASP A 117 -7.07 -3.06 -7.64
N ALA A 118 -7.48 -3.09 -6.37
CA ALA A 118 -8.72 -3.75 -5.95
C ALA A 118 -9.94 -2.86 -6.18
N ALA A 119 -10.27 -2.62 -7.45
CA ALA A 119 -11.30 -1.70 -7.91
C ALA A 119 -12.64 -2.36 -8.24
N GLY A 120 -12.80 -3.66 -8.00
CA GLY A 120 -14.05 -4.40 -8.23
C GLY A 120 -14.36 -4.69 -9.70
N ARG A 121 -13.37 -4.57 -10.59
CA ARG A 121 -13.50 -4.97 -12.01
C ARG A 121 -13.51 -6.50 -12.12
N LYS A 122 -13.96 -7.02 -13.27
CA LYS A 122 -14.13 -8.48 -13.51
C LYS A 122 -12.92 -9.35 -13.13
N ASN A 123 -11.71 -8.83 -13.29
CA ASN A 123 -10.45 -9.56 -13.05
C ASN A 123 -9.72 -9.08 -11.78
N ASP A 124 -10.29 -8.14 -11.03
CA ASP A 124 -9.69 -7.69 -9.77
C ASP A 124 -9.91 -8.76 -8.70
N HIS A 125 -8.94 -8.92 -7.81
CA HIS A 125 -9.02 -9.90 -6.73
C HIS A 125 -10.09 -9.54 -5.67
N SER A 126 -10.44 -8.25 -5.56
CA SER A 126 -11.49 -7.71 -4.69
C SER A 126 -11.85 -6.26 -5.08
N ASP A 127 -12.73 -5.64 -4.32
CA ASP A 127 -13.10 -4.22 -4.39
C ASP A 127 -12.64 -3.41 -3.16
N ALA A 128 -11.67 -3.95 -2.41
CA ALA A 128 -11.28 -3.42 -1.10
C ALA A 128 -10.67 -2.01 -1.18
N ASP A 129 -9.98 -1.67 -2.26
CA ASP A 129 -9.29 -0.39 -2.43
C ASP A 129 -10.26 0.73 -2.81
N ILE A 130 -11.14 0.48 -3.79
CA ILE A 130 -12.14 1.46 -4.18
C ILE A 130 -13.12 1.75 -3.03
N LYS A 131 -13.56 0.71 -2.31
CA LYS A 131 -14.43 0.89 -1.14
C LYS A 131 -13.73 1.59 0.02
N PHE A 132 -12.46 1.30 0.27
CA PHE A 132 -11.68 2.06 1.26
C PHE A 132 -11.61 3.54 0.92
N ALA A 133 -11.31 3.87 -0.35
CA ALA A 133 -11.27 5.26 -0.79
C ALA A 133 -12.65 5.93 -0.66
N GLN A 134 -13.73 5.25 -1.04
CA GLN A 134 -15.11 5.74 -0.90
C GLN A 134 -15.49 6.00 0.56
N ASP A 135 -15.23 5.06 1.46
CA ASP A 135 -15.58 5.16 2.88
C ASP A 135 -14.79 6.26 3.60
N VAL A 136 -13.56 6.55 3.14
CA VAL A 136 -12.75 7.68 3.63
C VAL A 136 -13.17 9.01 2.99
N GLY A 137 -13.72 8.99 1.76
CA GLY A 137 -14.02 10.18 0.97
C GLY A 137 -12.87 10.68 0.10
N LEU A 138 -12.00 9.78 -0.36
CA LEU A 138 -10.87 10.07 -1.26
C LEU A 138 -11.25 9.89 -2.73
N LYS A 139 -10.67 10.74 -3.59
CA LYS A 139 -10.61 10.45 -5.04
C LYS A 139 -9.87 9.13 -5.25
N PHE A 140 -10.34 8.31 -6.19
CA PHE A 140 -9.78 6.99 -6.47
C PHE A 140 -9.23 6.90 -7.90
N TYR A 141 -8.05 6.31 -8.04
CA TYR A 141 -7.45 5.97 -9.34
C TYR A 141 -7.00 4.51 -9.35
N VAL A 142 -7.08 3.86 -10.51
CA VAL A 142 -6.43 2.58 -10.73
C VAL A 142 -4.97 2.79 -11.16
N PRO A 143 -4.06 1.83 -10.92
CA PRO A 143 -2.64 2.01 -11.26
C PRO A 143 -2.39 2.29 -12.74
N GLU A 144 -3.16 1.66 -13.63
CA GLU A 144 -3.06 1.80 -15.09
C GLU A 144 -3.31 3.24 -15.58
N ASP A 145 -4.17 3.98 -14.86
CA ASP A 145 -4.51 5.36 -15.20
C ASP A 145 -3.53 6.37 -14.57
N PHE A 146 -2.81 5.96 -13.52
CA PHE A 146 -1.99 6.85 -12.71
C PHE A 146 -0.49 6.78 -13.03
N PHE A 147 -0.02 5.59 -13.44
CA PHE A 147 1.38 5.31 -13.79
C PHE A 147 1.49 4.94 -15.26
N THR A 148 2.66 5.16 -15.85
CA THR A 148 2.93 4.89 -17.27
C THR A 148 4.00 3.82 -17.43
N VAL A 149 3.94 3.11 -18.56
CA VAL A 149 5.03 2.23 -19.02
C VAL A 149 6.28 3.03 -19.40
#